data_AF-R1F3F3-F1
#
_entry.id   AF-R1F3F3-F1
#
_cell.length_a   1.000
_cell.length_b   1.000
_cell.length_c   1.000
_cell.angle_alpha   90.00
_cell.angle_beta   90.00
_cell.angle_gamma   90.00
#
_symmetry.space_group_name_H-M   'P 1'
#
loop_
_entity.id
_entity.type
_entity.pdbx_description
1 polymer ?
#
loop_
_entity_poly.entity_id
_entity_poly.type
_entity_poly.pdbx_seq_one_letter_code
_entity_poly.pdbx_strand_id
1 'polypeptide(L)'
;NSKLKTFVRDMRPVIEMGPDAIIMSDPGLIMMMREAFPHMPIHLSVQANAVNWATVKFWHQMGLTRAILSRELSLDEIEEIRMHVPEMELEVFVHGALCMAYSGRCLLSGYINKRDPNQGTCTNSCRWDYKVHEGKEDDVGQIVHRQEPIAVRPDNTLGLGKPSDALVLLEEANRPGEYMTAFEDEHGTYIMNSKDLRAVEHVERLTKMGVHSLKIEGRTKSFYYCARTAQVYRKAIDDAVAGRPFDATLMGTLENLAHRGYTEGFLRRHNHSEYQNYDYGYSISDTQQFVGEITGRNGDMVEVDVKNKFLVGNSLELMTPQGNLSFNLEQMQNRKGELVDTAPGNGHIVYVPVPQEIDISHGILLRNLGDRQDSRNPHTAA
;
A
#
# COMPACT_ATOMS: atom_id res chain seq x y z
N ASN A 1 28.51 -13.37 0.47
CA ASN A 1 29.41 -14.45 0.97
C ASN A 1 29.60 -14.46 2.48
N SER A 2 29.93 -13.35 3.17
CA SER A 2 30.06 -13.35 4.65
C SER A 2 28.82 -13.90 5.37
N LYS A 3 27.62 -13.49 4.92
CA LYS A 3 26.32 -13.98 5.43
C LYS A 3 26.18 -15.51 5.43
N LEU A 4 26.76 -16.21 4.44
CA LEU A 4 26.66 -17.67 4.33
C LEU A 4 27.24 -18.40 5.55
N LYS A 5 28.27 -17.81 6.19
CA LYS A 5 28.97 -18.45 7.32
C LYS A 5 28.10 -18.62 8.55
N THR A 6 27.14 -17.73 8.75
CA THR A 6 26.30 -17.69 9.96
C THR A 6 24.82 -17.89 9.67
N PHE A 7 24.41 -17.85 8.41
CA PHE A 7 23.01 -17.86 8.00
C PHE A 7 22.15 -18.94 8.66
N VAL A 8 22.54 -20.21 8.61
CA VAL A 8 21.76 -21.32 9.22
C VAL A 8 21.64 -21.16 10.73
N ARG A 9 22.71 -20.71 11.40
CA ARG A 9 22.69 -20.43 12.84
C ARG A 9 21.75 -19.26 13.14
N ASP A 10 21.81 -18.20 12.35
CA ASP A 10 21.02 -16.99 12.55
C ASP A 10 19.53 -17.21 12.24
N MET A 11 19.20 -18.16 11.35
CA MET A 11 17.82 -18.56 11.04
C MET A 11 17.20 -19.48 12.10
N ARG A 12 17.99 -20.25 12.87
CA ARG A 12 17.48 -21.23 13.83
C ARG A 12 16.47 -20.65 14.83
N PRO A 13 16.71 -19.50 15.48
CA PRO A 13 15.72 -18.91 16.39
C PRO A 13 14.40 -18.55 15.70
N VAL A 14 14.45 -18.15 14.42
CA VAL A 14 13.25 -17.85 13.63
C VAL A 14 12.47 -19.13 13.34
N ILE A 15 13.15 -20.23 13.03
CA ILE A 15 12.51 -21.53 12.82
C ILE A 15 11.90 -22.08 14.12
N GLU A 16 12.56 -21.87 15.25
CA GLU A 16 12.06 -22.28 16.58
C GLU A 16 10.79 -21.51 16.99
N MET A 17 10.52 -20.34 16.41
CA MET A 17 9.24 -19.63 16.58
C MET A 17 8.07 -20.30 15.84
N GLY A 18 8.33 -21.30 15.01
CA GLY A 18 7.33 -22.09 14.30
C GLY A 18 6.51 -21.30 13.25
N PRO A 19 7.13 -20.52 12.34
CA PRO A 19 6.39 -19.89 11.26
C PRO A 19 5.81 -20.95 10.31
N ASP A 20 4.64 -20.67 9.72
CA ASP A 20 4.02 -21.57 8.75
C ASP A 20 4.85 -21.71 7.46
N ALA A 21 5.59 -20.67 7.09
CA ALA A 21 6.52 -20.66 5.96
C ALA A 21 7.54 -19.52 6.07
N ILE A 22 8.63 -19.62 5.30
CA ILE A 22 9.59 -18.54 5.08
C ILE A 22 9.57 -18.06 3.63
N ILE A 23 9.66 -16.75 3.41
CA ILE A 23 9.69 -16.15 2.06
C ILE A 23 11.14 -15.86 1.68
N MET A 24 11.62 -16.43 0.57
CA MET A 24 13.02 -16.35 0.14
C MET A 24 13.18 -16.13 -1.37
N SER A 25 14.28 -15.52 -1.80
CA SER A 25 14.58 -15.24 -3.21
C SER A 25 15.89 -15.84 -3.70
N ASP A 26 16.92 -15.90 -2.85
CA ASP A 26 18.26 -16.34 -3.26
C ASP A 26 18.35 -17.88 -3.35
N PRO A 27 18.70 -18.46 -4.52
CA PRO A 27 18.77 -19.92 -4.69
C PRO A 27 19.74 -20.63 -3.75
N GLY A 28 20.89 -20.02 -3.45
CA GLY A 28 21.90 -20.61 -2.58
C GLY A 28 21.43 -20.66 -1.12
N LEU A 29 20.81 -19.58 -0.64
CA LEU A 29 20.21 -19.56 0.70
C LEU A 29 19.00 -20.50 0.81
N ILE A 30 18.18 -20.60 -0.23
CA ILE A 30 17.06 -21.55 -0.28
C ILE A 30 17.59 -22.99 -0.16
N MET A 31 18.62 -23.35 -0.94
CA MET A 31 19.26 -24.66 -0.86
C MET A 31 19.74 -24.96 0.57
N MET A 32 20.47 -24.02 1.18
CA MET A 32 20.95 -24.17 2.57
C MET A 32 19.82 -24.31 3.59
N MET A 33 18.70 -23.57 3.44
CA MET A 33 17.54 -23.71 4.32
C MET A 33 16.87 -25.07 4.18
N ARG A 34 16.71 -25.57 2.96
CA ARG A 34 16.10 -26.89 2.72
C ARG A 34 16.97 -28.02 3.26
N GLU A 35 18.29 -27.90 3.17
CA GLU A 35 19.23 -28.87 3.75
C GLU A 35 19.18 -28.86 5.28
N ALA A 36 19.16 -27.67 5.91
CA ALA A 36 19.19 -27.54 7.36
C ALA A 36 17.84 -27.76 8.04
N PHE A 37 16.74 -27.40 7.37
CA PHE A 37 15.37 -27.41 7.90
C PHE A 37 14.39 -27.97 6.84
N PRO A 38 14.47 -29.27 6.50
CA PRO A 38 13.75 -29.85 5.36
C PRO A 38 12.23 -29.83 5.47
N HIS A 39 11.70 -29.63 6.67
CA HIS A 39 10.25 -29.56 6.93
C HIS A 39 9.69 -28.14 6.92
N MET A 40 10.53 -27.10 6.87
CA MET A 40 10.07 -25.71 6.81
C MET A 40 9.61 -25.36 5.40
N PRO A 41 8.32 -25.02 5.18
CA PRO A 41 7.86 -24.59 3.87
C PRO A 41 8.53 -23.30 3.42
N ILE A 42 8.91 -23.24 2.13
CA ILE A 42 9.54 -22.07 1.53
C ILE A 42 8.65 -21.53 0.42
N HIS A 43 8.31 -20.26 0.53
CA HIS A 43 7.59 -19.49 -0.48
C HIS A 43 8.58 -18.66 -1.28
N LEU A 44 8.44 -18.64 -2.61
CA LEU A 44 9.27 -17.82 -3.47
C LEU A 44 8.87 -16.35 -3.33
N SER A 45 9.84 -15.52 -3.01
CA SER A 45 9.68 -14.06 -2.95
C SER A 45 9.52 -13.47 -4.35
N VAL A 46 8.70 -12.42 -4.45
CA VAL A 46 8.55 -11.60 -5.67
C VAL A 46 9.89 -11.07 -6.19
N GLN A 47 10.90 -10.94 -5.34
CA GLN A 47 12.26 -10.52 -5.72
C GLN A 47 13.00 -11.55 -6.60
N ALA A 48 12.49 -12.77 -6.72
CA ALA A 48 13.03 -13.79 -7.62
C ALA A 48 12.54 -13.65 -9.07
N ASN A 49 11.63 -12.70 -9.35
CA ASN A 49 11.13 -12.36 -10.68
C ASN A 49 10.52 -13.57 -11.41
N ALA A 50 9.65 -14.31 -10.74
CA ALA A 50 8.89 -15.39 -11.35
C ALA A 50 7.80 -14.83 -12.29
N VAL A 51 8.15 -14.75 -13.58
CA VAL A 51 7.38 -14.01 -14.61
C VAL A 51 6.90 -14.89 -15.76
N ASN A 52 7.06 -16.21 -15.63
CA ASN A 52 6.55 -17.18 -16.60
C ASN A 52 6.42 -18.54 -15.93
N TRP A 53 5.67 -19.44 -16.57
CA TRP A 53 5.37 -20.75 -16.01
C TRP A 53 6.62 -21.63 -15.86
N ALA A 54 7.62 -21.47 -16.74
CA ALA A 54 8.84 -22.29 -16.70
C ALA A 54 9.68 -21.98 -15.44
N THR A 55 9.81 -20.71 -15.08
CA THR A 55 10.45 -20.29 -13.82
C THR A 55 9.69 -20.81 -12.61
N VAL A 56 8.35 -20.71 -12.61
CA VAL A 56 7.52 -21.22 -11.51
C VAL A 56 7.66 -22.74 -11.37
N LYS A 57 7.66 -23.47 -12.50
CA LYS A 57 7.88 -24.92 -12.56
C LYS A 57 9.24 -25.32 -12.03
N PHE A 58 10.29 -24.58 -12.37
CA PHE A 58 11.64 -24.80 -11.84
C PHE A 58 11.65 -24.72 -10.31
N TRP A 59 11.06 -23.67 -9.73
CA TRP A 59 11.02 -23.50 -8.28
C TRP A 59 10.16 -24.56 -7.58
N HIS A 60 9.07 -25.00 -8.21
CA HIS A 60 8.30 -26.15 -7.73
C HIS A 60 9.14 -27.43 -7.68
N GLN A 61 9.91 -27.72 -8.73
CA GLN A 61 10.83 -28.86 -8.76
C GLN A 61 11.93 -28.77 -7.70
N MET A 62 12.32 -27.54 -7.32
CA MET A 62 13.23 -27.28 -6.21
C MET A 62 12.56 -27.37 -4.83
N GLY A 63 11.29 -27.78 -4.76
CA GLY A 63 10.57 -28.09 -3.51
C GLY A 63 9.93 -26.90 -2.82
N LEU A 64 9.72 -25.77 -3.52
CA LEU A 64 8.95 -24.65 -2.99
C LEU A 64 7.46 -24.92 -3.15
N THR A 65 6.66 -24.45 -2.20
CA THR A 65 5.22 -24.75 -2.11
C THR A 65 4.34 -23.62 -2.64
N ARG A 66 4.84 -22.38 -2.62
CA ARG A 66 4.12 -21.20 -3.12
C ARG A 66 5.05 -20.26 -3.88
N ALA A 67 4.54 -19.65 -4.94
CA ALA A 67 5.21 -18.57 -5.66
C ALA A 67 4.45 -17.25 -5.50
N ILE A 68 5.11 -16.25 -4.92
CA ILE A 68 4.63 -14.86 -4.96
C ILE A 68 5.02 -14.31 -6.33
N LEU A 69 4.02 -14.15 -7.19
CA LEU A 69 4.21 -13.77 -8.58
C LEU A 69 4.65 -12.31 -8.73
N SER A 70 5.38 -12.04 -9.82
CA SER A 70 5.84 -10.70 -10.16
C SER A 70 4.68 -9.74 -10.39
N ARG A 71 4.86 -8.48 -9.98
CA ARG A 71 3.85 -7.41 -10.17
C ARG A 71 3.70 -6.96 -11.62
N GLU A 72 4.57 -7.45 -12.49
CA GLU A 72 4.66 -7.12 -13.91
C GLU A 72 3.86 -8.09 -14.80
N LEU A 73 3.14 -9.05 -14.19
CA LEU A 73 2.30 -10.01 -14.90
C LEU A 73 0.87 -9.51 -15.10
N SER A 74 0.30 -9.86 -16.25
CA SER A 74 -1.12 -9.72 -16.52
C SER A 74 -1.94 -10.89 -15.99
N LEU A 75 -3.26 -10.70 -15.86
CA LEU A 75 -4.18 -11.75 -15.44
C LEU A 75 -4.12 -12.97 -16.36
N ASP A 76 -3.98 -12.75 -17.67
CA ASP A 76 -3.89 -13.84 -18.66
C ASP A 76 -2.60 -14.66 -18.47
N GLU A 77 -1.48 -14.00 -18.15
CA GLU A 77 -0.21 -14.69 -17.86
C GLU A 77 -0.24 -15.43 -16.52
N ILE A 78 -0.93 -14.87 -15.52
CA ILE A 78 -1.14 -15.55 -14.23
C ILE A 78 -1.96 -16.83 -14.45
N GLU A 79 -3.00 -16.76 -15.28
CA GLU A 79 -3.83 -17.91 -15.66
C GLU A 79 -3.02 -18.97 -16.42
N GLU A 80 -2.18 -18.55 -17.37
CA GLU A 80 -1.25 -19.45 -18.07
C GLU A 80 -0.31 -20.17 -17.11
N ILE A 81 0.30 -19.45 -16.15
CA ILE A 81 1.13 -20.02 -15.10
C ILE A 81 0.36 -21.08 -14.30
N ARG A 82 -0.87 -20.76 -13.89
CA ARG A 82 -1.72 -21.65 -13.10
C ARG A 82 -2.13 -22.91 -13.84
N MET A 83 -2.33 -22.82 -15.16
CA MET A 83 -2.63 -23.96 -16.03
C MET A 83 -1.42 -24.89 -16.20
N HIS A 84 -0.22 -24.33 -16.38
CA HIS A 84 1.00 -25.11 -16.61
C HIS A 84 1.62 -25.69 -15.34
N VAL A 85 1.40 -25.08 -14.17
CA VAL A 85 1.97 -25.50 -12.89
C VAL A 85 0.88 -25.57 -11.80
N PRO A 86 -0.11 -26.48 -11.93
CA PRO A 86 -1.28 -26.48 -11.05
C PRO A 86 -0.99 -26.86 -9.59
N GLU A 87 0.12 -27.53 -9.33
CA GLU A 87 0.54 -27.99 -8.00
C GLU A 87 1.22 -26.89 -7.16
N MET A 88 1.65 -25.79 -7.79
CA MET A 88 2.28 -24.68 -7.08
C MET A 88 1.20 -23.70 -6.62
N GLU A 89 1.20 -23.35 -5.34
CA GLU A 89 0.33 -22.28 -4.85
C GLU A 89 0.79 -20.94 -5.44
N LEU A 90 -0.17 -20.10 -5.83
CA LEU A 90 0.11 -18.77 -6.38
C LEU A 90 -0.37 -17.69 -5.42
N GLU A 91 0.49 -16.71 -5.16
CA GLU A 91 0.18 -15.49 -4.41
C GLU A 91 0.36 -14.27 -5.30
N VAL A 92 -0.66 -13.42 -5.38
CA VAL A 92 -0.71 -12.27 -6.29
C VAL A 92 -0.90 -10.99 -5.49
N PHE A 93 -0.08 -9.97 -5.78
CA PHE A 93 -0.29 -8.64 -5.22
C PHE A 93 -1.56 -8.02 -5.81
N VAL A 94 -2.41 -7.47 -4.94
CA VAL A 94 -3.67 -6.84 -5.34
C VAL A 94 -3.81 -5.40 -4.84
N HIS A 95 -2.99 -4.99 -3.86
CA HIS A 95 -3.12 -3.63 -3.31
C HIS A 95 -1.81 -3.06 -2.76
N GLY A 96 -1.68 -1.74 -2.82
CA GLY A 96 -0.61 -0.97 -2.18
C GLY A 96 0.48 -0.49 -3.14
N ALA A 97 1.60 -0.01 -2.61
CA ALA A 97 2.58 0.73 -3.40
C ALA A 97 3.20 -0.11 -4.54
N LEU A 98 3.03 0.33 -5.79
CA LEU A 98 3.75 -0.20 -6.95
C LEU A 98 5.20 0.29 -6.96
N CYS A 99 6.12 -0.58 -7.36
CA CYS A 99 7.51 -0.21 -7.56
C CYS A 99 7.67 0.52 -8.90
N MET A 100 8.53 1.54 -8.95
CA MET A 100 8.93 2.17 -10.22
C MET A 100 9.89 1.29 -11.01
N ALA A 101 10.70 0.51 -10.30
CA ALA A 101 11.62 -0.46 -10.90
C ALA A 101 11.00 -1.85 -10.87
N TYR A 102 11.49 -2.72 -11.75
CA TYR A 102 11.19 -4.14 -11.71
C TYR A 102 11.39 -4.69 -10.29
N SER A 103 10.41 -5.44 -9.80
CA SER A 103 10.38 -5.96 -8.43
C SER A 103 11.73 -6.56 -8.03
N GLY A 104 12.29 -6.13 -6.88
CA GLY A 104 13.58 -6.63 -6.38
C GLY A 104 14.84 -6.18 -7.14
N ARG A 105 14.76 -5.17 -8.02
CA ARG A 105 15.92 -4.63 -8.77
C ARG A 105 16.12 -3.12 -8.64
N CYS A 106 15.54 -2.50 -7.61
CA CYS A 106 15.72 -1.08 -7.35
C CYS A 106 17.09 -0.80 -6.71
N LEU A 107 17.78 0.26 -7.15
CA LEU A 107 19.01 0.74 -6.51
C LEU A 107 18.82 2.09 -5.80
N LEU A 108 17.67 2.74 -5.99
CA LEU A 108 17.44 4.12 -5.57
C LEU A 108 17.58 4.29 -4.05
N SER A 109 16.89 3.45 -3.26
CA SER A 109 16.98 3.48 -1.79
C SER A 109 18.39 3.20 -1.28
N GLY A 110 19.13 2.30 -1.94
CA GLY A 110 20.51 1.97 -1.58
C GLY A 110 21.46 3.13 -1.89
N TYR A 111 21.25 3.80 -3.01
CA TYR A 111 22.05 4.96 -3.41
C TYR A 111 21.82 6.17 -2.49
N ILE A 112 20.55 6.55 -2.29
CA ILE A 112 20.14 7.78 -1.58
C ILE A 112 20.24 7.63 -0.06
N ASN A 113 19.83 6.49 0.49
CA ASN A 113 19.69 6.29 1.95
C ASN A 113 20.60 5.21 2.53
N LYS A 114 21.46 4.61 1.70
CA LYS A 114 22.29 3.47 2.10
C LYS A 114 21.48 2.31 2.68
N ARG A 115 20.20 2.23 2.32
CA ARG A 115 19.27 1.16 2.71
C ARG A 115 18.97 0.28 1.52
N ASP A 116 19.51 -0.93 1.56
CA ASP A 116 19.39 -1.92 0.49
C ASP A 116 17.92 -2.38 0.35
N PRO A 117 17.23 -1.99 -0.74
CA PRO A 117 15.84 -2.40 -0.97
C PRO A 117 15.71 -3.91 -1.20
N ASN A 118 16.78 -4.60 -1.63
CA ASN A 118 16.79 -6.03 -1.88
C ASN A 118 16.91 -6.84 -0.58
N GLN A 119 17.24 -6.20 0.54
CA GLN A 119 17.22 -6.78 1.88
C GLN A 119 15.96 -6.38 2.67
N GLY A 120 14.92 -5.89 1.97
CA GLY A 120 13.66 -5.51 2.62
C GLY A 120 13.70 -4.17 3.35
N THR A 121 14.76 -3.37 3.19
CA THR A 121 14.92 -2.09 3.91
C THR A 121 14.56 -0.84 3.08
N CYS A 122 13.86 -1.04 1.95
CA CYS A 122 13.44 0.03 1.05
C CYS A 122 12.72 1.16 1.81
N THR A 123 13.14 2.41 1.60
CA THR A 123 12.53 3.61 2.22
C THR A 123 11.45 4.27 1.38
N ASN A 124 11.07 3.65 0.25
CA ASN A 124 10.19 4.25 -0.75
C ASN A 124 10.69 5.62 -1.22
N SER A 125 12.01 5.75 -1.44
CA SER A 125 12.62 7.02 -1.88
C SER A 125 12.05 7.54 -3.20
N CYS A 126 11.52 6.66 -4.05
CA CYS A 126 10.76 7.02 -5.26
C CYS A 126 9.41 7.72 -5.00
N ARG A 127 9.00 7.86 -3.75
CA ARG A 127 7.69 8.38 -3.32
C ARG A 127 7.85 9.46 -2.26
N TRP A 128 9.03 10.06 -2.14
CA TRP A 128 9.26 11.19 -1.25
C TRP A 128 8.65 12.46 -1.81
N ASP A 129 8.53 13.48 -0.95
CA ASP A 129 8.03 14.79 -1.35
C ASP A 129 9.16 15.57 -2.01
N TYR A 130 9.23 15.49 -3.33
CA TYR A 130 10.21 16.20 -4.14
C TYR A 130 9.59 17.46 -4.74
N LYS A 131 10.26 18.59 -4.55
CA LYS A 131 9.98 19.84 -5.21
C LYS A 131 10.72 19.88 -6.55
N VAL A 132 10.03 20.41 -7.55
CA VAL A 132 10.54 20.53 -8.92
C VAL A 132 11.07 21.95 -9.12
N HIS A 133 12.29 22.07 -9.61
CA HIS A 133 12.96 23.33 -9.91
C HIS A 133 13.47 23.31 -11.36
N GLU A 134 13.46 24.45 -12.03
CA GLU A 134 14.11 24.57 -13.34
C GLU A 134 15.64 24.54 -13.19
N GLY A 135 16.29 23.77 -14.07
CA GLY A 135 17.73 23.70 -14.21
C GLY A 135 18.22 24.40 -15.48
N LYS A 136 19.49 24.79 -15.50
CA LYS A 136 20.21 25.24 -16.70
C LYS A 136 21.55 24.52 -16.79
N GLU A 137 21.96 24.17 -18.00
CA GLU A 137 23.32 23.67 -18.26
C GLU A 137 24.34 24.82 -18.13
N ASP A 138 25.39 24.61 -17.34
CA ASP A 138 26.53 25.52 -17.25
C ASP A 138 27.54 25.29 -18.40
N ASP A 139 28.59 26.12 -18.46
CA ASP A 139 29.57 26.10 -19.55
C ASP A 139 30.38 24.79 -19.65
N VAL A 140 30.26 23.91 -18.65
CA VAL A 140 30.93 22.59 -18.60
C VAL A 140 29.95 21.42 -18.67
N GLY A 141 28.66 21.69 -18.91
CA GLY A 141 27.64 20.66 -19.13
C GLY A 141 26.91 20.15 -17.87
N GLN A 142 27.07 20.82 -16.72
CA GLN A 142 26.37 20.47 -15.48
C GLN A 142 25.02 21.19 -15.40
N ILE A 143 23.98 20.50 -14.92
CA ILE A 143 22.67 21.11 -14.70
C ILE A 143 22.66 21.78 -13.30
N VAL A 144 22.51 23.10 -13.27
CA VAL A 144 22.52 23.94 -12.06
C VAL A 144 21.19 24.68 -11.86
N HIS A 145 20.87 25.02 -10.61
CA HIS A 145 19.62 25.69 -10.22
C HIS A 145 19.54 27.14 -10.72
N ARG A 146 18.37 27.55 -11.23
CA ARG A 146 18.11 28.90 -11.75
C ARG A 146 17.87 29.90 -10.61
N GLN A 147 18.75 30.90 -10.44
CA GLN A 147 18.62 31.93 -9.39
C GLN A 147 17.55 33.01 -9.64
N GLU A 148 16.82 33.02 -10.76
CA GLU A 148 15.75 33.99 -11.01
C GLU A 148 14.37 33.33 -11.15
N PRO A 149 13.32 33.88 -10.50
CA PRO A 149 11.98 33.31 -10.55
C PRO A 149 11.34 33.60 -11.91
N ILE A 150 11.04 32.55 -12.67
CA ILE A 150 10.20 32.60 -13.85
C ILE A 150 8.96 31.75 -13.59
N ALA A 151 7.81 32.25 -14.04
CA ALA A 151 6.50 31.66 -13.77
C ALA A 151 6.39 30.27 -14.39
N VAL A 152 6.29 29.25 -13.53
CA VAL A 152 5.98 27.87 -13.91
C VAL A 152 4.61 27.86 -14.58
N ARG A 153 4.55 27.42 -15.84
CA ARG A 153 3.26 27.13 -16.49
C ARG A 153 2.77 25.77 -16.01
N PRO A 154 1.53 25.64 -15.53
CA PRO A 154 0.99 24.39 -14.97
C PRO A 154 0.43 23.42 -16.04
N ASP A 155 0.70 23.64 -17.33
CA ASP A 155 -0.03 22.95 -18.40
C ASP A 155 0.67 21.63 -18.78
N ASN A 156 0.06 20.52 -18.34
CA ASN A 156 0.45 19.14 -18.66
C ASN A 156 0.34 18.83 -20.17
N THR A 157 1.41 18.33 -20.79
CA THR A 157 1.44 17.95 -22.23
C THR A 157 1.45 16.44 -22.49
N LEU A 158 0.95 15.62 -21.56
CA LEU A 158 0.82 14.17 -21.81
C LEU A 158 -0.12 13.89 -22.98
N GLY A 159 0.42 13.33 -24.05
CA GLY A 159 -0.30 13.04 -25.29
C GLY A 159 -0.75 14.28 -26.08
N LEU A 160 -0.43 15.49 -25.61
CA LEU A 160 -0.77 16.76 -26.22
C LEU A 160 0.41 17.72 -26.11
N GLY A 161 1.38 17.57 -27.01
CA GLY A 161 2.52 18.47 -27.11
C GLY A 161 3.82 17.72 -27.38
N LYS A 162 4.88 18.47 -27.70
CA LYS A 162 6.23 17.92 -27.78
C LYS A 162 6.76 17.69 -26.36
N PRO A 163 7.54 16.62 -26.11
CA PRO A 163 8.27 16.47 -24.85
C PRO A 163 9.09 17.73 -24.56
N SER A 164 9.20 18.09 -23.28
CA SER A 164 9.90 19.31 -22.87
C SER A 164 11.41 19.10 -22.90
N ASP A 165 12.14 19.94 -23.63
CA ASP A 165 13.61 19.99 -23.58
C ASP A 165 14.12 20.69 -22.29
N ALA A 166 13.23 21.04 -21.36
CA ALA A 166 13.59 21.75 -20.14
C ALA A 166 14.33 20.81 -19.16
N LEU A 167 15.49 21.26 -18.69
CA LEU A 167 16.25 20.58 -17.66
C LEU A 167 15.60 20.80 -16.30
N VAL A 168 15.40 19.74 -15.53
CA VAL A 168 14.68 19.79 -14.25
C VAL A 168 15.58 19.30 -13.11
N LEU A 169 15.46 19.94 -11.96
CA LEU A 169 16.09 19.55 -10.70
C LEU A 169 15.02 19.18 -9.67
N LEU A 170 15.24 18.08 -8.96
CA LEU A 170 14.42 17.63 -7.85
C LEU A 170 15.13 17.93 -6.52
N GLU A 171 14.41 18.56 -5.59
CA GLU A 171 14.86 18.81 -4.21
C GLU A 171 13.93 18.07 -3.25
N GLU A 172 14.45 17.29 -2.31
CA GLU A 172 13.61 16.61 -1.32
C GLU A 172 13.34 17.50 -0.11
N ALA A 173 12.10 17.48 0.42
CA ALA A 173 11.66 18.38 1.48
C ALA A 173 12.52 18.34 2.76
N ASN A 174 13.06 17.19 3.13
CA ASN A 174 13.93 17.01 4.30
C ASN A 174 15.44 17.14 3.98
N ARG A 175 15.81 17.48 2.73
CA ARG A 175 17.19 17.71 2.29
C ARG A 175 17.31 18.99 1.43
N PRO A 176 17.05 20.16 2.03
CA PRO A 176 17.12 21.43 1.31
C PRO A 176 18.56 21.68 0.82
N GLY A 177 18.68 22.09 -0.45
CA GLY A 177 19.95 22.39 -1.13
C GLY A 177 20.63 21.19 -1.80
N GLU A 178 20.11 19.96 -1.65
CA GLU A 178 20.57 18.79 -2.39
C GLU A 178 19.69 18.58 -3.64
N TYR A 179 20.23 18.89 -4.83
CA TYR A 179 19.50 18.77 -6.09
C TYR A 179 19.84 17.48 -6.84
N MET A 180 18.82 16.81 -7.38
CA MET A 180 18.95 15.67 -8.28
C MET A 180 18.48 16.05 -9.69
N THR A 181 19.26 15.74 -10.71
CA THR A 181 18.83 15.97 -12.09
C THR A 181 17.73 14.99 -12.50
N ALA A 182 16.70 15.50 -13.17
CA ALA A 182 15.61 14.73 -13.72
C ALA A 182 15.38 15.11 -15.18
N PHE A 183 15.02 14.09 -15.97
CA PHE A 183 14.68 14.23 -17.37
C PHE A 183 13.25 13.73 -17.57
N GLU A 184 12.53 14.43 -18.42
CA GLU A 184 11.17 14.08 -18.83
C GLU A 184 11.18 13.66 -20.29
N ASP A 185 10.60 12.50 -20.60
CA ASP A 185 10.37 12.08 -21.99
C ASP A 185 8.87 12.17 -22.34
N GLU A 186 8.47 11.62 -23.50
CA GLU A 186 7.07 11.58 -23.94
C GLU A 186 6.12 10.85 -22.95
N HIS A 187 6.68 10.09 -22.00
CA HIS A 187 5.98 9.35 -20.97
C HIS A 187 6.10 9.99 -19.57
N GLY A 188 6.72 11.17 -19.46
CA GLY A 188 6.89 11.91 -18.22
C GLY A 188 8.19 11.61 -17.47
N THR A 189 8.35 12.15 -16.26
CA THR A 189 9.55 11.89 -15.43
C THR A 189 9.42 10.59 -14.62
N TYR A 190 10.29 9.59 -14.88
CA TYR A 190 10.24 8.27 -14.23
C TYR A 190 10.57 8.23 -12.73
N ILE A 191 11.10 9.31 -12.14
CA ILE A 191 11.45 9.38 -10.71
C ILE A 191 10.24 9.75 -9.85
N MET A 192 9.16 10.23 -10.46
CA MET A 192 8.05 10.87 -9.76
C MET A 192 6.74 10.11 -9.94
N ASN A 193 6.17 9.69 -8.81
CA ASN A 193 4.76 9.37 -8.62
C ASN A 193 4.20 8.03 -9.15
N SER A 194 4.84 6.91 -8.79
CA SER A 194 4.16 5.60 -8.93
C SER A 194 2.82 5.58 -8.18
N LYS A 195 1.73 5.30 -8.91
CA LYS A 195 0.39 5.03 -8.36
C LYS A 195 0.40 3.82 -7.42
N ASP A 196 -0.64 3.66 -6.62
CA ASP A 196 -0.86 2.45 -5.82
C ASP A 196 -1.65 1.43 -6.65
N LEU A 197 -1.33 0.14 -6.46
CA LEU A 197 -2.11 -0.95 -7.02
C LEU A 197 -3.48 -1.01 -6.33
N ARG A 198 -4.53 -1.20 -7.10
CA ARG A 198 -5.86 -1.63 -6.63
C ARG A 198 -6.42 -2.61 -7.66
N ALA A 199 -6.74 -3.81 -7.20
CA ALA A 199 -7.23 -4.89 -8.05
C ALA A 199 -8.42 -5.62 -7.39
N VAL A 200 -9.22 -4.89 -6.60
CA VAL A 200 -10.37 -5.46 -5.89
C VAL A 200 -11.44 -5.96 -6.86
N GLU A 201 -11.57 -5.29 -8.00
CA GLU A 201 -12.44 -5.66 -9.13
C GLU A 201 -12.03 -6.99 -9.78
N HIS A 202 -10.77 -7.41 -9.63
CA HIS A 202 -10.25 -8.65 -10.24
C HIS A 202 -10.31 -9.86 -9.30
N VAL A 203 -10.77 -9.69 -8.06
CA VAL A 203 -10.82 -10.76 -7.06
C VAL A 203 -11.66 -11.93 -7.54
N GLU A 204 -12.78 -11.67 -8.23
CA GLU A 204 -13.61 -12.73 -8.79
C GLU A 204 -12.84 -13.59 -9.80
N ARG A 205 -12.13 -12.94 -10.73
CA ARG A 205 -11.33 -13.63 -11.75
C ARG A 205 -10.19 -14.43 -11.12
N LEU A 206 -9.45 -13.83 -10.19
CA LEU A 206 -8.35 -14.48 -9.46
C LEU A 206 -8.85 -15.71 -8.66
N THR A 207 -10.04 -15.60 -8.07
CA THR A 207 -10.70 -16.70 -7.34
C THR A 207 -11.08 -17.83 -8.30
N LYS A 208 -11.71 -17.53 -9.43
CA LYS A 208 -12.08 -18.52 -10.47
C LYS A 208 -10.86 -19.23 -11.05
N MET A 209 -9.74 -18.53 -11.22
CA MET A 209 -8.46 -19.11 -11.67
C MET A 209 -7.87 -20.09 -10.64
N GLY A 210 -8.26 -20.00 -9.36
CA GLY A 210 -7.64 -20.79 -8.30
C GLY A 210 -6.30 -20.20 -7.83
N VAL A 211 -6.19 -18.87 -7.74
CA VAL A 211 -5.12 -18.20 -6.99
C VAL A 211 -5.35 -18.44 -5.51
N HIS A 212 -4.28 -18.76 -4.77
CA HIS A 212 -4.38 -19.29 -3.40
C HIS A 212 -4.30 -18.19 -2.35
N SER A 213 -3.63 -17.07 -2.67
CA SER A 213 -3.37 -15.99 -1.73
C SER A 213 -3.37 -14.64 -2.45
N LEU A 214 -4.02 -13.65 -1.84
CA LEU A 214 -3.97 -12.25 -2.28
C LEU A 214 -3.07 -11.47 -1.33
N LYS A 215 -2.16 -10.69 -1.90
CA LYS A 215 -1.14 -9.95 -1.14
C LYS A 215 -1.39 -8.45 -1.16
N ILE A 216 -1.38 -7.85 0.02
CA ILE A 216 -1.52 -6.41 0.25
C ILE A 216 -0.17 -5.87 0.74
N GLU A 217 0.35 -4.83 0.10
CA GLU A 217 1.55 -4.12 0.56
C GLU A 217 1.20 -3.14 1.68
N GLY A 218 1.34 -3.61 2.92
CA GLY A 218 1.06 -2.85 4.14
C GLY A 218 2.30 -2.36 4.89
N ARG A 219 3.53 -2.60 4.39
CA ARG A 219 4.73 -2.19 5.11
C ARG A 219 4.73 -0.66 5.24
N THR A 220 5.01 -0.17 6.45
CA THR A 220 4.94 1.25 6.84
C THR A 220 3.56 1.91 6.76
N LYS A 221 2.49 1.15 6.51
CA LYS A 221 1.11 1.67 6.54
C LYS A 221 0.56 1.63 7.97
N SER A 222 -0.47 2.45 8.24
CA SER A 222 -1.17 2.43 9.52
C SER A 222 -1.94 1.12 9.70
N PHE A 223 -2.22 0.72 10.94
CA PHE A 223 -3.08 -0.42 11.18
C PHE A 223 -4.50 -0.20 10.61
N TYR A 224 -5.00 1.04 10.59
CA TYR A 224 -6.27 1.39 9.91
C TYR A 224 -6.24 0.99 8.43
N TYR A 225 -5.17 1.34 7.71
CA TYR A 225 -5.00 0.95 6.31
C TYR A 225 -5.04 -0.57 6.15
N CYS A 226 -4.30 -1.30 6.98
CA CYS A 226 -4.29 -2.76 6.94
C CYS A 226 -5.66 -3.36 7.25
N ALA A 227 -6.36 -2.86 8.27
CA ALA A 227 -7.68 -3.34 8.67
C ALA A 227 -8.71 -3.07 7.57
N ARG A 228 -8.73 -1.87 7.00
CA ARG A 228 -9.71 -1.50 5.98
C ARG A 228 -9.49 -2.27 4.68
N THR A 229 -8.23 -2.34 4.21
CA THR A 229 -7.91 -3.12 3.01
C THR A 229 -8.25 -4.59 3.21
N ALA A 230 -7.87 -5.20 4.34
CA ALA A 230 -8.22 -6.58 4.64
C ALA A 230 -9.74 -6.83 4.67
N GLN A 231 -10.52 -5.94 5.30
CA GLN A 231 -11.98 -6.05 5.33
C GLN A 231 -12.59 -6.01 3.93
N VAL A 232 -12.16 -5.06 3.09
CA VAL A 232 -12.66 -4.90 1.71
C VAL A 232 -12.33 -6.12 0.87
N TYR A 233 -11.07 -6.58 0.87
CA TYR A 233 -10.67 -7.76 0.09
C TYR A 233 -11.30 -9.05 0.63
N ARG A 234 -11.51 -9.18 1.95
CA ARG A 234 -12.24 -10.32 2.53
C ARG A 234 -13.66 -10.39 1.99
N LYS A 235 -14.40 -9.27 2.01
CA LYS A 235 -15.73 -9.19 1.42
C LYS A 235 -15.74 -9.54 -0.07
N ALA A 236 -14.79 -9.00 -0.85
CA ALA A 236 -14.68 -9.32 -2.27
C ALA A 236 -14.44 -10.83 -2.51
N ILE A 237 -13.61 -11.48 -1.70
CA ILE A 237 -13.38 -12.93 -1.78
C ILE A 237 -14.65 -13.68 -1.38
N ASP A 238 -15.32 -13.30 -0.30
CA ASP A 238 -16.56 -13.96 0.17
C ASP A 238 -17.68 -13.86 -0.87
N ASP A 239 -17.82 -12.70 -1.51
CA ASP A 239 -18.78 -12.49 -2.59
C ASP A 239 -18.42 -13.34 -3.82
N ALA A 240 -17.16 -13.38 -4.23
CA ALA A 240 -16.69 -14.21 -5.34
C ALA A 240 -16.90 -15.71 -5.10
N VAL A 241 -16.55 -16.21 -3.90
CA VAL A 241 -16.73 -17.62 -3.52
C VAL A 241 -18.21 -18.00 -3.47
N ALA A 242 -19.07 -17.08 -3.01
CA ALA A 242 -20.52 -17.29 -2.99
C ALA A 242 -21.19 -17.12 -4.37
N GLY A 243 -20.44 -16.77 -5.42
CA GLY A 243 -20.98 -16.48 -6.76
C GLY A 243 -21.83 -15.22 -6.82
N ARG A 244 -21.67 -14.29 -5.86
CA ARG A 244 -22.34 -12.99 -5.87
C ARG A 244 -21.63 -12.04 -6.85
N PRO A 245 -22.38 -11.13 -7.50
CA PRO A 245 -21.78 -10.12 -8.36
C PRO A 245 -20.85 -9.20 -7.57
N PHE A 246 -19.83 -8.66 -8.24
CA PHE A 246 -18.90 -7.71 -7.63
C PHE A 246 -19.62 -6.46 -7.10
N ASP A 247 -19.36 -6.13 -5.84
CA ASP A 247 -19.85 -4.92 -5.19
C ASP A 247 -18.96 -3.72 -5.52
N ALA A 248 -19.41 -2.89 -6.46
CA ALA A 248 -18.64 -1.72 -6.92
C ALA A 248 -18.36 -0.69 -5.81
N THR A 249 -19.13 -0.69 -4.71
CA THR A 249 -18.91 0.23 -3.58
C THR A 249 -17.58 -0.03 -2.87
N LEU A 250 -17.01 -1.22 -3.03
CA LEU A 250 -15.70 -1.60 -2.48
C LEU A 250 -14.56 -0.76 -3.05
N MET A 251 -14.66 -0.33 -4.32
CA MET A 251 -13.66 0.57 -4.91
C MET A 251 -13.69 1.93 -4.21
N GLY A 252 -14.89 2.52 -4.05
CA GLY A 252 -15.06 3.79 -3.34
C GLY A 252 -14.58 3.72 -1.89
N THR A 253 -14.81 2.60 -1.21
CA THR A 253 -14.31 2.39 0.16
C THR A 253 -12.78 2.47 0.24
N LEU A 254 -12.05 2.01 -0.80
CA LEU A 254 -10.59 2.07 -0.84
C LEU A 254 -10.07 3.48 -1.18
N GLU A 255 -10.81 4.30 -1.93
CA GLU A 255 -10.48 5.72 -2.16
C GLU A 255 -10.41 6.52 -0.84
N ASN A 256 -11.05 6.04 0.23
CA ASN A 256 -11.00 6.67 1.55
C ASN A 256 -9.63 6.52 2.22
N LEU A 257 -8.72 5.69 1.69
CA LEU A 257 -7.40 5.46 2.26
C LEU A 257 -6.37 6.43 1.70
N ALA A 258 -5.30 6.67 2.45
CA ALA A 258 -4.18 7.47 1.94
C ALA A 258 -3.49 6.75 0.76
N HIS A 259 -3.67 7.25 -0.47
CA HIS A 259 -3.12 6.71 -1.71
C HIS A 259 -2.54 7.80 -2.63
N ARG A 260 -1.74 7.42 -3.65
CA ARG A 260 -1.18 8.33 -4.68
C ARG A 260 -1.86 8.14 -6.05
N GLY A 261 -3.19 8.07 -6.02
CA GLY A 261 -4.00 7.53 -7.14
C GLY A 261 -3.88 6.02 -7.29
N TYR A 262 -4.93 5.39 -7.80
CA TYR A 262 -4.95 3.94 -8.04
C TYR A 262 -4.75 3.57 -9.50
N THR A 263 -4.22 2.37 -9.71
CA THR A 263 -4.10 1.72 -11.01
C THR A 263 -4.22 0.20 -10.87
N GLU A 264 -4.66 -0.46 -11.93
CA GLU A 264 -4.66 -1.91 -12.07
C GLU A 264 -3.24 -2.47 -12.34
N GLY A 265 -2.26 -1.58 -12.59
CA GLY A 265 -0.88 -1.97 -12.90
C GLY A 265 -0.80 -2.82 -14.17
N PHE A 266 0.00 -3.89 -14.13
CA PHE A 266 0.18 -4.80 -15.26
C PHE A 266 -0.89 -5.89 -15.37
N LEU A 267 -1.78 -6.02 -14.36
CA LEU A 267 -2.84 -7.04 -14.35
C LEU A 267 -3.75 -6.94 -15.58
N ARG A 268 -3.88 -5.74 -16.14
CA ARG A 268 -4.55 -5.48 -17.41
C ARG A 268 -3.55 -4.92 -18.42
N ARG A 269 -3.22 -5.69 -19.46
CA ARG A 269 -2.34 -5.21 -20.55
C ARG A 269 -3.06 -4.17 -21.41
N HIS A 270 -2.35 -3.10 -21.75
CA HIS A 270 -2.76 -2.06 -22.72
C HIS A 270 -4.03 -1.26 -22.35
N ASN A 271 -3.96 -0.45 -21.29
CA ASN A 271 -4.68 0.83 -21.27
C ASN A 271 -3.67 1.94 -21.63
N HIS A 272 -3.83 2.59 -22.77
CA HIS A 272 -2.92 3.63 -23.25
C HIS A 272 -3.25 5.04 -22.74
N SER A 273 -4.00 5.21 -21.65
CA SER A 273 -4.49 6.56 -21.30
C SER A 273 -4.76 6.88 -19.83
N GLU A 274 -4.29 6.10 -18.85
CA GLU A 274 -4.53 6.44 -17.42
C GLU A 274 -3.32 6.23 -16.50
N TYR A 275 -2.16 6.72 -16.89
CA TYR A 275 -0.93 6.54 -16.11
C TYR A 275 -0.19 7.87 -16.17
N GLN A 276 -0.45 8.79 -15.23
CA GLN A 276 0.27 8.98 -13.98
C GLN A 276 -0.48 10.13 -13.27
N ASN A 277 -0.61 10.14 -11.95
CA ASN A 277 -1.18 11.31 -11.27
C ASN A 277 -0.07 12.36 -11.18
N TYR A 278 -0.15 13.49 -11.88
CA TYR A 278 0.85 14.56 -11.77
C TYR A 278 0.37 15.73 -10.91
N ASP A 279 -0.90 15.71 -10.49
CA ASP A 279 -1.50 16.88 -9.85
C ASP A 279 -1.07 17.03 -8.39
N TYR A 280 -0.76 15.92 -7.68
CA TYR A 280 -0.36 15.96 -6.27
C TYR A 280 0.69 14.88 -5.89
N GLY A 281 1.78 15.32 -5.25
CA GLY A 281 2.89 14.50 -4.78
C GLY A 281 2.72 13.89 -3.39
N TYR A 282 1.51 13.85 -2.83
CA TYR A 282 1.21 13.37 -1.47
C TYR A 282 -0.07 12.54 -1.42
N SER A 283 -0.24 11.73 -0.38
CA SER A 283 -1.46 10.94 -0.18
C SER A 283 -2.61 11.77 0.37
N ILE A 284 -3.79 11.60 -0.23
CA ILE A 284 -5.04 12.28 0.13
C ILE A 284 -6.06 11.23 0.62
N SER A 285 -6.93 11.62 1.54
CA SER A 285 -8.08 10.86 2.03
C SER A 285 -9.18 11.89 2.31
N ASP A 286 -10.26 11.82 1.52
CA ASP A 286 -11.24 12.92 1.39
C ASP A 286 -12.60 12.66 2.04
N THR A 287 -12.86 11.43 2.48
CA THR A 287 -14.23 10.99 2.83
C THR A 287 -14.34 10.44 4.24
N GLN A 288 -13.26 9.90 4.81
CA GLN A 288 -13.26 9.33 6.16
C GLN A 288 -11.96 9.64 6.90
N GLN A 289 -12.07 9.97 8.17
CA GLN A 289 -10.94 10.14 9.07
C GLN A 289 -10.98 9.10 10.18
N PHE A 290 -9.87 8.38 10.38
CA PHE A 290 -9.72 7.51 11.54
C PHE A 290 -9.64 8.33 12.84
N VAL A 291 -10.50 8.08 13.81
CA VAL A 291 -10.61 8.91 15.03
C VAL A 291 -10.27 8.19 16.34
N GLY A 292 -10.36 6.87 16.41
CA GLY A 292 -9.97 6.15 17.63
C GLY A 292 -10.05 4.62 17.54
N GLU A 293 -9.37 3.95 18.46
CA GLU A 293 -9.40 2.49 18.61
C GLU A 293 -10.41 2.09 19.68
N ILE A 294 -11.13 0.99 19.48
CA ILE A 294 -12.01 0.46 20.52
C ILE A 294 -11.19 -0.42 21.46
N THR A 295 -11.11 -0.03 22.73
CA THR A 295 -10.27 -0.70 23.75
C THR A 295 -11.09 -1.53 24.73
N GLY A 296 -12.41 -1.34 24.78
CA GLY A 296 -13.28 -2.08 25.69
C GLY A 296 -14.74 -1.65 25.61
N ARG A 297 -15.55 -2.21 26.51
CA ARG A 297 -16.98 -1.90 26.66
C ARG A 297 -17.37 -1.90 28.12
N ASN A 298 -18.26 -0.98 28.48
CA ASN A 298 -18.94 -0.92 29.77
C ASN A 298 -20.45 -0.76 29.52
N GLY A 299 -21.18 -1.88 29.54
CA GLY A 299 -22.61 -1.91 29.17
C GLY A 299 -22.83 -1.47 27.71
N ASP A 300 -23.64 -0.42 27.53
CA ASP A 300 -23.98 0.12 26.21
C ASP A 300 -22.91 1.09 25.67
N MET A 301 -21.87 1.35 26.45
CA MET A 301 -20.84 2.32 26.10
C MET A 301 -19.55 1.61 25.70
N VAL A 302 -19.01 1.93 24.53
CA VAL A 302 -17.70 1.46 24.09
C VAL A 302 -16.62 2.46 24.46
N GLU A 303 -15.50 1.95 24.96
CA GLU A 303 -14.32 2.74 25.28
C GLU A 303 -13.52 3.00 24.01
N VAL A 304 -13.22 4.28 23.76
CA VAL A 304 -12.49 4.74 22.57
C VAL A 304 -11.18 5.41 23.02
N ASP A 305 -10.04 4.84 22.64
CA ASP A 305 -8.74 5.51 22.70
C ASP A 305 -8.63 6.47 21.51
N VAL A 306 -8.85 7.76 21.79
CA VAL A 306 -8.98 8.81 20.78
C VAL A 306 -7.62 9.09 20.17
N LYS A 307 -7.57 9.16 18.83
CA LYS A 307 -6.38 9.55 18.05
C LYS A 307 -6.56 10.89 17.35
N ASN A 308 -7.74 11.14 16.77
CA ASN A 308 -8.09 12.41 16.13
C ASN A 308 -9.37 13.00 16.71
N LYS A 309 -9.53 14.32 16.59
CA LYS A 309 -10.63 15.06 17.19
C LYS A 309 -11.98 14.74 16.52
N PHE A 310 -13.01 14.47 17.32
CA PHE A 310 -14.41 14.36 16.88
C PHE A 310 -15.37 14.96 17.90
N LEU A 311 -16.58 15.28 17.46
CA LEU A 311 -17.59 16.03 18.21
C LEU A 311 -18.93 15.29 18.26
N VAL A 312 -19.72 15.57 19.28
CA VAL A 312 -21.16 15.25 19.26
C VAL A 312 -21.78 15.91 18.02
N GLY A 313 -22.68 15.19 17.36
CA GLY A 313 -23.29 15.54 16.07
C GLY A 313 -22.50 15.08 14.84
N ASN A 314 -21.27 14.57 14.99
CA ASN A 314 -20.54 13.99 13.85
C ASN A 314 -21.18 12.65 13.43
N SER A 315 -21.18 12.41 12.11
CA SER A 315 -21.47 11.09 11.54
C SER A 315 -20.24 10.20 11.72
N LEU A 316 -20.40 9.09 12.44
CA LEU A 316 -19.35 8.14 12.75
C LEU A 316 -19.64 6.78 12.11
N GLU A 317 -18.58 6.01 11.93
CA GLU A 317 -18.64 4.61 11.51
C GLU A 317 -17.76 3.77 12.43
N LEU A 318 -18.37 2.80 13.12
CA LEU A 318 -17.65 1.73 13.81
C LEU A 318 -17.38 0.62 12.80
N MET A 319 -16.11 0.43 12.47
CA MET A 319 -15.64 -0.63 11.58
C MET A 319 -15.14 -1.82 12.39
N THR A 320 -15.64 -3.01 12.07
CA THR A 320 -15.29 -4.28 12.73
C THR A 320 -15.04 -5.37 11.67
N PRO A 321 -14.39 -6.50 12.01
CA PRO A 321 -14.26 -7.62 11.08
C PRO A 321 -15.60 -8.16 10.56
N GLN A 322 -16.70 -8.01 11.32
CA GLN A 322 -18.03 -8.51 10.95
C GLN A 322 -18.84 -7.52 10.09
N GLY A 323 -18.42 -6.26 10.02
CA GLY A 323 -19.11 -5.23 9.26
C GLY A 323 -18.97 -3.84 9.87
N ASN A 324 -19.66 -2.89 9.27
CA ASN A 324 -19.62 -1.48 9.66
C ASN A 324 -20.98 -1.07 10.24
N LEU A 325 -20.94 -0.26 11.30
CA LEU A 325 -22.11 0.40 11.87
C LEU A 325 -21.95 1.91 11.74
N SER A 326 -22.77 2.53 10.90
CA SER A 326 -22.83 3.98 10.77
C SER A 326 -23.88 4.57 11.71
N PHE A 327 -23.54 5.64 12.43
CA PHE A 327 -24.45 6.33 13.36
C PHE A 327 -24.06 7.80 13.53
N ASN A 328 -25.00 8.63 13.96
CA ASN A 328 -24.70 10.00 14.38
C ASN A 328 -24.40 9.99 15.88
N LEU A 329 -23.31 10.64 16.29
CA LEU A 329 -22.93 10.70 17.69
C LEU A 329 -23.86 11.64 18.46
N GLU A 330 -24.79 11.12 19.23
CA GLU A 330 -25.74 11.95 20.01
C GLU A 330 -25.18 12.39 21.36
N GLN A 331 -24.35 11.55 21.97
CA GLN A 331 -23.75 11.81 23.28
C GLN A 331 -22.42 11.06 23.41
N MET A 332 -21.50 11.62 24.20
CA MET A 332 -20.29 10.91 24.64
C MET A 332 -19.93 11.29 26.08
N GLN A 333 -19.20 10.42 26.76
CA GLN A 333 -18.76 10.62 28.14
C GLN A 333 -17.24 10.57 28.25
N ASN A 334 -16.68 11.25 29.25
CA ASN A 334 -15.27 11.09 29.64
C ASN A 334 -15.09 9.95 30.67
N ARG A 335 -13.85 9.67 31.10
CA ARG A 335 -13.54 8.67 32.15
C ARG A 335 -14.22 8.87 33.51
N LYS A 336 -14.76 10.07 33.78
CA LYS A 336 -15.50 10.38 35.01
C LYS A 336 -17.01 10.15 34.85
N GLY A 337 -17.48 9.75 33.67
CA GLY A 337 -18.91 9.61 33.35
C GLY A 337 -19.60 10.96 33.06
N GLU A 338 -18.84 12.05 32.93
CA GLU A 338 -19.40 13.36 32.60
C GLU A 338 -19.65 13.46 31.09
N LEU A 339 -20.79 14.02 30.68
CA LEU A 339 -21.09 14.30 29.28
C LEU A 339 -20.12 15.36 28.74
N VAL A 340 -19.56 15.11 27.55
CA VAL A 340 -18.66 16.03 26.87
C VAL A 340 -19.03 16.16 25.39
N ASP A 341 -18.86 17.34 24.81
CA ASP A 341 -19.21 17.58 23.40
C ASP A 341 -18.03 17.35 22.44
N THR A 342 -16.82 17.17 22.99
CA THR A 342 -15.59 17.06 22.21
C THR A 342 -14.68 15.97 22.74
N ALA A 343 -14.24 15.09 21.83
CA ALA A 343 -13.09 14.23 22.00
C ALA A 343 -11.87 14.95 21.40
N PRO A 344 -10.92 15.49 22.20
CA PRO A 344 -9.95 16.48 21.73
C PRO A 344 -8.79 15.93 20.91
N GLY A 345 -8.54 14.61 20.93
CA GLY A 345 -7.47 13.97 20.17
C GLY A 345 -6.63 13.00 21.01
N ASN A 346 -5.43 12.69 20.51
CA ASN A 346 -4.51 11.71 21.10
C ASN A 346 -4.30 11.89 22.61
N GLY A 347 -4.32 10.78 23.36
CA GLY A 347 -4.12 10.75 24.81
C GLY A 347 -5.39 10.87 25.65
N HIS A 348 -6.56 10.94 25.00
CA HIS A 348 -7.85 10.98 25.67
C HIS A 348 -8.62 9.68 25.47
N ILE A 349 -9.40 9.30 26.49
CA ILE A 349 -10.38 8.23 26.38
C ILE A 349 -11.77 8.83 26.55
N VAL A 350 -12.66 8.45 25.65
CA VAL A 350 -14.08 8.76 25.71
C VAL A 350 -14.90 7.49 25.59
N TYR A 351 -16.16 7.58 25.97
CA TYR A 351 -17.14 6.50 25.89
C TYR A 351 -18.27 6.92 24.97
N VAL A 352 -18.60 6.05 24.01
CA VAL A 352 -19.60 6.29 22.97
C VAL A 352 -20.68 5.22 23.04
N PRO A 353 -21.98 5.55 22.93
CA PRO A 353 -23.03 4.54 22.93
C PRO A 353 -22.98 3.69 21.66
N VAL A 354 -22.95 2.36 21.82
CA VAL A 354 -23.03 1.38 20.73
C VAL A 354 -23.89 0.19 21.21
N PRO A 355 -24.86 -0.31 20.41
CA PRO A 355 -25.73 -1.42 20.80
C PRO A 355 -24.95 -2.66 21.28
N GLN A 356 -25.45 -3.39 22.27
CA GLN A 356 -24.74 -4.51 22.91
C GLN A 356 -24.53 -5.71 21.97
N GLU A 357 -25.42 -5.89 21.01
CA GLU A 357 -25.37 -6.94 20.01
C GLU A 357 -24.19 -6.80 19.03
N ILE A 358 -23.55 -5.62 18.98
CA ILE A 358 -22.42 -5.36 18.10
C ILE A 358 -21.13 -5.86 18.75
N ASP A 359 -20.50 -6.84 18.12
CA ASP A 359 -19.14 -7.28 18.44
C ASP A 359 -18.16 -6.14 18.18
N ILE A 360 -17.40 -5.78 19.20
CA ILE A 360 -16.44 -4.68 19.17
C ILE A 360 -14.99 -5.16 19.03
N SER A 361 -14.79 -6.48 18.88
CA SER A 361 -13.46 -7.06 18.76
C SER A 361 -12.73 -6.49 17.54
N HIS A 362 -11.52 -5.97 17.75
CA HIS A 362 -10.74 -5.25 16.74
C HIS A 362 -11.47 -4.04 16.12
N GLY A 363 -12.43 -3.46 16.85
CA GLY A 363 -13.20 -2.30 16.42
C GLY A 363 -12.34 -1.06 16.29
N ILE A 364 -12.60 -0.27 15.25
CA ILE A 364 -12.03 1.06 15.07
C ILE A 364 -13.12 2.05 14.72
N LEU A 365 -12.97 3.29 15.19
CA LEU A 365 -13.95 4.35 15.00
C LEU A 365 -13.43 5.33 13.94
N LEU A 366 -14.29 5.62 12.97
CA LEU A 366 -14.06 6.54 11.87
C LEU A 366 -15.08 7.67 11.94
N ARG A 367 -14.70 8.84 11.43
CA ARG A 367 -15.61 9.95 11.16
C ARG A 367 -15.80 10.10 9.66
N ASN A 368 -17.05 10.22 9.23
CA ASN A 368 -17.39 10.58 7.86
C ASN A 368 -17.21 12.09 7.67
N LEU A 369 -16.47 12.48 6.62
CA LEU A 369 -16.23 13.86 6.24
C LEU A 369 -17.27 14.30 5.19
N GLY A 370 -17.76 15.53 5.28
CA GLY A 370 -18.69 16.10 4.30
C GLY A 370 -17.97 16.73 3.10
N ASP A 371 -18.73 17.19 2.09
CA ASP A 371 -18.23 17.71 0.79
C ASP A 371 -17.23 18.89 0.86
N ARG A 372 -17.03 19.51 2.04
CA ARG A 372 -16.10 20.64 2.29
C ARG A 372 -15.00 20.32 3.31
N GLN A 373 -14.85 19.05 3.68
CA GLN A 373 -13.92 18.58 4.69
C GLN A 373 -13.01 17.51 4.09
N ASP A 374 -11.72 17.62 4.37
CA ASP A 374 -10.73 16.61 4.03
C ASP A 374 -9.93 16.26 5.29
N SER A 375 -9.10 15.21 5.26
CA SER A 375 -8.30 14.79 6.42
C SER A 375 -7.33 15.85 6.97
N ARG A 376 -7.03 16.91 6.22
CA ARG A 376 -6.18 18.05 6.62
C ARG A 376 -6.98 19.25 7.12
N ASN A 377 -8.19 19.47 6.61
CA ASN A 377 -9.13 20.50 7.00
C ASN A 377 -10.45 19.88 7.49
N PRO A 378 -10.45 19.09 8.56
CA PRO A 378 -11.57 18.19 8.82
C PRO A 378 -12.65 18.87 9.69
N HIS A 379 -12.57 20.19 9.85
CA HIS A 379 -13.45 21.02 10.70
C HIS A 379 -13.84 22.34 10.03
N THR A 380 -13.58 22.52 8.73
CA THR A 380 -14.14 23.64 7.98
C THR A 380 -15.65 23.58 8.09
N ALA A 381 -16.27 24.70 8.50
CA ALA A 381 -17.71 24.80 8.63
C ALA A 381 -18.35 24.58 7.25
N ALA A 382 -19.41 23.77 7.20
CA ALA A 382 -20.25 23.60 6.03
C ALA A 382 -20.89 24.94 5.61
#